data_AF-A0A0C3DZX4-F1
#
_entry.id   AF-A0A0C3DZX4-F1
#
_cell.length_a   1.000
_cell.length_b   1.000
_cell.length_c   1.000
_cell.angle_alpha   90.00
_cell.angle_beta   90.00
_cell.angle_gamma   90.00
#
_symmetry.space_group_name_H-M   'P 1'
#
loop_
_entity.id
_entity.type
_entity.pdbx_description
1 polymer ?
#
loop_
_entity_poly.entity_id
_entity_poly.type
_entity_poly.pdbx_seq_one_letter_code
_entity_poly.pdbx_strand_id
1 'polypeptide(L)'
;YVVDGNFTAQHMNMKKPEGNVSLSDGLGYMVKNEPYRNHIASAPEHREVSALDITENFPTNRSNLQATGIGATACTRHGCFLPHSMVDFYKGEQQKNINYSICQALSYNSARIQKALIIYDVACQWYVKFAHNV
;
A
#
# COMPACT_ATOMS: atom_id res chain seq x y z
N TYR A 1 -13.23 0.65 -6.90
CA TYR A 1 -12.10 0.04 -6.21
C TYR A 1 -12.35 0.16 -4.72
N VAL A 2 -12.03 -0.89 -3.98
CA VAL A 2 -12.00 -0.87 -2.52
C VAL A 2 -10.54 -0.98 -2.09
N VAL A 3 -10.16 -0.26 -1.05
CA VAL A 3 -8.80 -0.19 -0.54
C VAL A 3 -8.82 -0.47 0.95
N ASP A 4 -7.88 -1.29 1.41
CA ASP A 4 -7.75 -1.67 2.82
C ASP A 4 -6.29 -1.99 3.17
N GLY A 5 -5.97 -1.86 4.46
CA GLY A 5 -4.66 -2.11 5.05
C GLY A 5 -4.68 -3.25 6.06
N ASN A 6 -3.90 -4.30 5.83
CA ASN A 6 -3.70 -5.39 6.79
C ASN A 6 -2.40 -5.19 7.59
N PHE A 7 -2.54 -4.78 8.85
CA PHE A 7 -1.44 -4.54 9.79
C PHE A 7 -0.87 -5.79 10.47
N THR A 8 -1.51 -6.95 10.26
CA THR A 8 -1.10 -8.25 10.82
C THR A 8 -0.29 -9.08 9.83
N ALA A 9 -0.35 -8.75 8.53
CA ALA A 9 0.47 -9.35 7.47
C ALA A 9 1.93 -8.88 7.54
N GLN A 10 2.63 -9.30 8.58
CA GLN A 10 4.02 -8.94 8.83
C GLN A 10 4.96 -9.86 8.06
N HIS A 11 5.92 -9.29 7.34
CA HIS A 11 6.99 -10.04 6.69
C HIS A 11 8.29 -9.88 7.45
N MET A 12 8.89 -11.00 7.84
CA MET A 12 10.18 -11.06 8.53
C MET A 12 11.33 -10.95 7.55
N ASN A 13 12.44 -10.37 8.00
CA ASN A 13 13.69 -10.42 7.25
C ASN A 13 14.11 -11.88 7.02
N MET A 14 14.54 -12.19 5.80
CA MET A 14 15.06 -13.51 5.49
C MET A 14 16.36 -13.77 6.25
N LYS A 15 16.44 -14.95 6.89
CA LYS A 15 17.65 -15.37 7.61
C LYS A 15 18.85 -15.61 6.68
N LYS A 16 18.60 -16.01 5.44
CA LYS A 16 19.59 -16.30 4.40
C LYS A 16 19.11 -15.76 3.04
N PRO A 17 19.27 -14.46 2.77
CA PRO A 17 18.79 -13.82 1.54
C PRO A 17 19.34 -14.46 0.26
N GLU A 18 20.59 -14.95 0.31
CA GLU A 18 21.30 -15.59 -0.80
C GLU A 18 20.65 -16.92 -1.24
N GLY A 19 19.91 -17.58 -0.35
CA GLY A 19 19.17 -18.80 -0.66
C GLY A 19 17.73 -18.55 -1.11
N ASN A 20 17.32 -17.29 -1.25
CA ASN A 20 15.96 -16.96 -1.63
C ASN A 20 15.69 -17.25 -3.10
N VAL A 21 14.78 -18.18 -3.37
CA VAL A 21 14.26 -18.44 -4.72
C VAL A 21 12.84 -17.92 -4.77
N SER A 22 12.63 -16.82 -5.50
CA SER A 22 11.29 -16.26 -5.65
C SER A 22 10.47 -17.08 -6.64
N LEU A 23 9.22 -17.39 -6.30
CA LEU A 23 8.30 -18.13 -7.17
C LEU A 23 7.89 -17.32 -8.42
N SER A 24 7.96 -16.00 -8.33
CA SER A 24 7.80 -15.05 -9.43
C SER A 24 8.65 -13.82 -9.13
N ASP A 25 8.79 -12.90 -10.06
CA ASP A 25 9.40 -11.58 -9.87
C ASP A 25 8.57 -10.62 -8.99
N GLY A 26 7.66 -11.16 -8.16
CA GLY A 26 6.75 -10.40 -7.31
C GLY A 26 5.60 -9.78 -8.08
N LEU A 27 5.47 -10.06 -9.38
CA LEU A 27 4.54 -9.38 -10.29
C LEU A 27 3.10 -9.90 -10.26
N GLY A 28 2.72 -10.84 -9.38
CA GLY A 28 1.33 -11.28 -9.30
C GLY A 28 0.42 -10.12 -8.93
N TYR A 29 0.38 -9.79 -7.65
CA TYR A 29 -0.42 -8.69 -7.14
C TYR A 29 0.39 -7.58 -6.49
N MET A 30 1.62 -7.88 -6.06
CA MET A 30 2.50 -6.89 -5.47
C MET A 30 3.03 -5.94 -6.54
N VAL A 31 3.27 -4.71 -6.14
CA VAL A 31 3.97 -3.71 -6.95
C VAL A 31 5.43 -4.12 -7.19
N LYS A 32 6.04 -3.57 -8.24
CA LYS A 32 7.48 -3.72 -8.47
C LYS A 32 8.25 -3.08 -7.31
N ASN A 33 9.18 -3.85 -6.73
CA ASN A 33 9.91 -3.47 -5.52
C ASN A 33 10.68 -2.15 -5.68
N GLU A 34 11.53 -2.04 -6.69
CA GLU A 34 12.44 -0.89 -6.85
C GLU A 34 11.69 0.43 -7.12
N PRO A 35 10.75 0.53 -8.09
CA PRO A 35 9.96 1.75 -8.28
C PRO A 35 9.18 2.16 -7.03
N TYR A 36 8.61 1.18 -6.33
CA TYR A 36 7.86 1.44 -5.11
C TYR A 36 8.75 1.95 -3.98
N ARG A 37 9.92 1.33 -3.75
CA ARG A 37 10.87 1.79 -2.73
C ARG A 37 11.37 3.21 -3.00
N ASN A 38 11.63 3.53 -4.26
CA ASN A 38 12.02 4.88 -4.65
C ASN A 38 10.89 5.89 -4.35
N HIS A 39 9.65 5.55 -4.70
CA HIS A 39 8.48 6.37 -4.36
C HIS A 39 8.35 6.57 -2.85
N ILE A 40 8.44 5.51 -2.06
CA ILE A 40 8.32 5.63 -0.59
C ILE A 40 9.44 6.47 0.02
N ALA A 41 10.64 6.46 -0.56
CA ALA A 41 11.75 7.26 -0.08
C ALA A 41 11.58 8.75 -0.38
N SER A 42 10.98 9.12 -1.52
CA SER A 42 10.87 10.51 -1.97
C SER A 42 9.51 11.16 -1.71
N ALA A 43 8.43 10.39 -1.64
CA ALA A 43 7.08 10.93 -1.55
C ALA A 43 6.82 11.59 -0.18
N PRO A 44 6.20 12.78 -0.16
CA PRO A 44 5.85 13.45 1.08
C PRO A 44 4.82 12.62 1.85
N GLU A 45 4.93 12.62 3.17
CA GLU A 45 3.92 12.00 4.04
C GLU A 45 3.18 13.08 4.82
N HIS A 46 1.85 13.06 4.70
CA HIS A 46 0.97 13.98 5.41
C HIS A 46 0.16 13.23 6.45
N ARG A 47 0.68 13.17 7.69
CA ARG A 47 -0.07 12.62 8.81
C ARG A 47 -1.08 13.65 9.32
N GLU A 48 -2.36 13.28 9.34
CA GLU A 48 -3.34 13.97 10.17
C GLU A 48 -3.42 13.24 11.51
N VAL A 49 -3.33 13.98 12.60
CA VAL A 49 -3.66 13.47 13.93
C VAL A 49 -5.15 13.72 14.09
N SER A 50 -5.97 12.68 13.99
CA SER A 50 -7.38 12.85 14.29
C SER A 50 -7.56 12.96 15.81
N ALA A 51 -8.52 13.74 16.30
CA ALA A 51 -8.81 13.83 17.74
C ALA A 51 -9.31 12.48 18.33
N LEU A 52 -9.56 11.49 17.48
CA LEU A 52 -9.94 10.11 17.80
C LEU A 52 -8.78 9.13 17.61
N ASP A 53 -7.54 9.61 17.41
CA ASP A 53 -6.33 8.79 17.42
C ASP A 53 -6.14 8.23 18.83
N ILE A 54 -6.90 7.18 19.16
CA ILE A 54 -6.48 6.20 20.15
C ILE A 54 -5.22 5.64 19.52
N THR A 55 -4.08 6.13 19.99
CA THR A 55 -2.77 5.70 19.53
C THR A 55 -2.72 4.19 19.74
N GLU A 56 -3.00 3.41 18.70
CA GLU A 56 -2.56 2.04 18.65
C GLU A 56 -1.04 2.15 18.68
N ASN A 57 -0.50 1.94 19.89
CA ASN A 57 0.91 1.93 20.17
C ASN A 57 1.50 0.73 19.43
N PHE A 58 1.68 0.86 18.12
CA PHE A 58 2.38 -0.15 17.36
C PHE A 58 3.82 -0.16 17.86
N PRO A 59 4.32 -1.31 18.34
CA PRO A 59 5.63 -1.38 18.98
C PRO A 59 6.69 -0.83 18.03
N THR A 60 7.44 0.14 18.53
CA THR A 60 8.45 0.94 17.81
C THR A 60 9.72 0.15 17.47
N ASN A 61 9.79 -1.13 17.85
CA ASN A 61 10.94 -1.98 17.59
C ASN A 61 10.58 -3.17 16.69
N ARG A 62 10.61 -2.92 15.38
CA ARG A 62 10.36 -3.91 14.31
C ARG A 62 11.60 -4.13 13.44
N SER A 63 12.80 -4.03 14.02
CA SER A 63 14.08 -4.18 13.30
C SER A 63 14.25 -5.53 12.59
N ASN A 64 13.51 -6.55 13.03
CA ASN A 64 13.44 -7.89 12.46
C ASN A 64 12.42 -8.03 11.31
N LEU A 65 11.59 -7.01 11.04
CA LEU A 65 10.56 -7.04 10.01
C LEU A 65 11.02 -6.32 8.74
N GLN A 66 10.84 -6.99 7.61
CA GLN A 66 10.97 -6.44 6.27
C GLN A 66 9.74 -5.59 5.91
N ALA A 67 8.55 -6.03 6.31
CA ALA A 67 7.30 -5.28 6.16
C ALA A 67 6.43 -5.43 7.42
N THR A 68 5.74 -4.36 7.75
CA THR A 68 4.91 -4.19 8.94
C THR A 68 3.42 -4.50 8.70
N GLY A 69 3.03 -4.63 7.43
CA GLY A 69 1.68 -4.88 6.96
C GLY A 69 1.63 -4.79 5.42
N ILE A 70 0.45 -4.95 4.84
CA ILE A 70 0.21 -4.89 3.39
C ILE A 70 -1.02 -4.03 3.13
N GLY A 71 -0.94 -3.12 2.15
CA GLY A 71 -2.09 -2.41 1.58
C GLY A 71 -2.51 -3.02 0.26
N ALA A 72 -3.81 -3.12 0.01
CA ALA A 72 -4.32 -3.73 -1.21
C ALA A 72 -5.44 -2.90 -1.84
N THR A 73 -5.41 -2.78 -3.17
CA THR A 73 -6.55 -2.28 -3.96
C THR A 73 -7.24 -3.44 -4.66
N ALA A 74 -8.55 -3.54 -4.52
CA ALA A 74 -9.37 -4.57 -5.13
C ALA A 74 -10.50 -4.00 -6.00
N CYS A 75 -10.94 -4.77 -6.98
CA CYS A 75 -12.08 -4.45 -7.81
C CYS A 75 -13.37 -4.70 -7.03
N THR A 76 -14.09 -3.64 -6.66
CA THR A 76 -15.38 -3.74 -5.98
C THR A 76 -16.42 -4.53 -6.79
N ARG A 77 -16.35 -4.46 -8.12
CA ARG A 77 -17.31 -5.12 -9.03
C ARG A 77 -17.11 -6.63 -9.11
N HIS A 78 -15.85 -7.08 -9.08
CA HIS A 78 -15.52 -8.49 -9.33
C HIS A 78 -14.94 -9.20 -8.10
N GLY A 79 -14.69 -8.48 -7.00
CA GLY A 79 -14.20 -9.05 -5.75
C GLY A 79 -12.76 -9.57 -5.81
N CYS A 80 -11.96 -9.13 -6.79
CA CYS A 80 -10.58 -9.59 -6.97
C CYS A 80 -9.55 -8.49 -6.65
N PHE A 81 -8.40 -8.89 -6.12
CA PHE A 81 -7.25 -7.99 -5.99
C PHE A 81 -6.73 -7.57 -7.36
N LEU A 82 -6.30 -6.32 -7.48
CA LEU A 82 -5.76 -5.79 -8.72
C LEU A 82 -4.28 -6.19 -8.85
N PRO A 83 -3.87 -6.78 -9.99
CA PRO A 83 -2.47 -7.03 -10.26
C PRO A 83 -1.62 -5.76 -10.13
N HIS A 84 -0.39 -5.92 -9.66
CA HIS A 84 0.58 -4.84 -9.46
C HIS A 84 0.10 -3.65 -8.61
N SER A 85 -0.83 -3.85 -7.67
CA SER A 85 -1.36 -2.77 -6.83
C SER A 85 -1.24 -3.03 -5.33
N MET A 86 -0.81 -4.21 -4.89
CA MET A 86 -0.58 -4.49 -3.48
C MET A 86 0.80 -3.98 -3.05
N VAL A 87 0.87 -3.38 -1.87
CA VAL A 87 2.03 -2.62 -1.40
C VAL A 87 2.44 -3.05 0.01
N ASP A 88 3.76 -3.13 0.27
CA ASP A 88 4.28 -3.39 1.62
C ASP A 88 4.26 -2.10 2.45
N PHE A 89 3.85 -2.20 3.71
CA PHE A 89 3.99 -1.13 4.70
C PHE A 89 5.32 -1.24 5.42
N TYR A 90 6.22 -0.26 5.29
CA TYR A 90 7.52 -0.28 6.01
C TYR A 90 7.47 0.40 7.38
N LYS A 91 6.52 1.31 7.59
CA LYS A 91 6.36 2.10 8.82
C LYS A 91 4.87 2.26 9.16
N GLY A 92 4.14 1.15 9.15
CA GLY A 92 2.67 1.16 9.17
C GLY A 92 2.10 1.70 7.85
N GLU A 93 0.78 1.86 7.82
CA GLU A 93 0.09 2.48 6.70
C GLU A 93 0.38 3.98 6.67
N GLN A 94 0.77 4.46 5.50
CA GLN A 94 1.02 5.86 5.21
C GLN A 94 0.24 6.24 3.95
N GLN A 95 -0.18 7.51 3.84
CA GLN A 95 -0.97 7.94 2.67
C GLN A 95 -0.21 7.70 1.36
N LYS A 96 1.12 7.86 1.36
CA LYS A 96 1.95 7.56 0.18
C LYS A 96 1.93 6.09 -0.25
N ASN A 97 1.73 5.13 0.67
CA ASN A 97 1.56 3.71 0.31
C ASN A 97 0.25 3.51 -0.45
N ILE A 98 -0.84 4.07 0.11
CA ILE A 98 -2.19 3.96 -0.43
C ILE A 98 -2.32 4.69 -1.77
N ASN A 99 -1.72 5.89 -1.91
CA ASN A 99 -1.64 6.60 -3.17
C ASN A 99 -1.01 5.74 -4.26
N TYR A 100 0.13 5.11 -3.97
CA TYR A 100 0.82 4.27 -4.94
C TYR A 100 -0.04 3.07 -5.35
N SER A 101 -0.67 2.39 -4.37
CA SER A 101 -1.58 1.27 -4.63
C SER A 101 -2.73 1.67 -5.58
N ILE A 102 -3.40 2.79 -5.30
CA ILE A 102 -4.52 3.29 -6.10
C ILE A 102 -4.06 3.72 -7.49
N CYS A 103 -2.96 4.47 -7.61
CA CYS A 103 -2.42 4.90 -8.91
C CYS A 103 -2.02 3.70 -9.78
N GLN A 104 -1.44 2.66 -9.18
CA GLN A 104 -1.14 1.42 -9.90
C GLN A 104 -2.40 0.70 -10.35
N ALA A 105 -3.43 0.61 -9.51
CA ALA A 105 -4.71 0.02 -9.90
C ALA A 105 -5.41 0.82 -11.02
N LEU A 106 -5.34 2.15 -10.97
CA LEU A 106 -5.92 3.06 -11.98
C LEU A 106 -5.14 3.08 -13.29
N SER A 107 -3.85 2.71 -13.29
CA SER A 107 -3.06 2.58 -14.51
C SER A 107 -3.16 1.18 -15.12
N TYR A 108 -3.42 0.16 -14.29
CA TYR A 108 -3.51 -1.22 -14.74
C TYR A 108 -4.79 -1.48 -15.56
N ASN A 109 -4.60 -1.74 -16.86
CA ASN A 109 -5.66 -2.11 -17.81
C ASN A 109 -6.92 -1.23 -17.79
N SER A 110 -6.76 0.05 -17.45
CA SER A 110 -7.85 0.98 -17.18
C SER A 110 -8.06 2.00 -18.31
N ALA A 111 -7.44 1.81 -19.48
CA ALA A 111 -7.50 2.74 -20.62
C ALA A 111 -8.92 3.07 -21.11
N ARG A 112 -9.92 2.22 -20.82
CA ARG A 112 -11.32 2.41 -21.18
C ARG A 112 -12.22 2.84 -20.01
N ILE A 113 -11.64 3.01 -18.82
CA ILE A 113 -12.36 3.39 -17.60
C ILE A 113 -12.28 4.90 -17.45
N GLN A 114 -13.39 5.60 -17.69
CA GLN A 114 -13.44 7.07 -17.60
C GLN A 114 -13.65 7.58 -16.17
N LYS A 115 -14.26 6.76 -15.32
CA LYS A 115 -14.58 7.12 -13.93
C LYS A 115 -14.32 5.91 -13.04
N ALA A 116 -13.68 6.15 -11.91
CA ALA A 116 -13.47 5.16 -10.87
C ALA A 116 -14.01 5.71 -9.54
N LEU A 117 -14.77 4.88 -8.84
CA LEU A 117 -15.14 5.11 -7.45
C LEU A 117 -14.10 4.45 -6.55
N ILE A 118 -13.53 5.19 -5.59
CA ILE A 118 -12.63 4.65 -4.57
C ILE A 118 -13.39 4.59 -3.25
N ILE A 119 -13.46 3.40 -2.64
CA ILE A 119 -14.05 3.16 -1.33
C ILE A 119 -12.90 2.79 -0.39
N TYR A 120 -12.74 3.56 0.68
CA TYR A 120 -11.67 3.43 1.65
C TYR A 120 -12.19 3.98 2.99
N ASP A 121 -11.85 3.35 4.11
CA ASP A 121 -12.37 3.63 5.45
C ASP A 121 -11.99 5.03 5.97
N VAL A 122 -10.81 5.53 5.57
CA VAL A 122 -10.38 6.92 5.82
C VAL A 122 -10.36 7.77 4.53
N ALA A 123 -11.22 7.44 3.56
CA ALA A 123 -11.35 8.18 2.29
C ALA A 123 -11.57 9.69 2.48
N CYS A 124 -12.29 10.10 3.52
CA CYS A 124 -12.59 11.51 3.78
C CYS A 124 -11.32 12.33 4.11
N GLN A 125 -10.37 11.73 4.84
CA GLN A 125 -9.09 12.35 5.17
C GLN A 125 -8.13 12.29 3.97
N TRP A 126 -8.15 11.16 3.26
CA TRP A 126 -7.28 10.89 2.13
C TRP A 126 -7.59 11.76 0.90
N TYR A 127 -8.87 11.85 0.50
CA TYR A 127 -9.28 12.46 -0.76
C TYR A 127 -8.91 13.95 -0.86
N VAL A 128 -8.98 14.68 0.25
CA VAL A 128 -8.64 16.11 0.30
C VAL A 128 -7.18 16.37 -0.06
N LYS A 129 -6.28 15.42 0.25
CA LYS A 129 -4.84 15.55 0.04
C LYS A 129 -4.33 14.81 -1.18
N PHE A 130 -5.12 13.90 -1.74
CA PHE A 130 -4.71 13.05 -2.85
C PHE A 130 -4.19 13.88 -4.04
N ALA A 131 -4.91 14.93 -4.46
CA ALA A 131 -4.51 15.77 -5.59
C ALA A 131 -3.20 16.56 -5.38
N HIS A 132 -2.77 16.76 -4.13
CA HIS A 132 -1.50 17.45 -3.82
C HIS A 132 -0.33 16.47 -3.67
N ASN A 133 -0.61 15.17 -3.60
CA ASN A 133 0.33 14.12 -3.19
C ASN A 133 0.58 13.07 -4.29
N VAL A 134 0.08 13.30 -5.52
CA VAL A 134 0.21 12.43 -6.69
C VAL A 134 1.03 13.13 -7.76
#